data_AF-A0A8J5Q3D3-F1
#
_entry.id   AF-A0A8J5Q3D3-F1
#
_cell.length_a   1.000
_cell.length_b   1.000
_cell.length_c   1.000
_cell.angle_alpha   90.00
_cell.angle_beta   90.00
_cell.angle_gamma   90.00
#
_symmetry.space_group_name_H-M   'P 1'
#
loop_
_entity.id
_entity.type
_entity.pdbx_description
1 polymer ?
#
loop_
_entity_poly.entity_id
_entity_poly.type
_entity_poly.pdbx_seq_one_letter_code
_entity_poly.pdbx_strand_id
1 'polypeptide(L)'
;MPRSLQEVIGNPFLNDSRLAAIIGQIVEGLGFLEKEKLQYSELNCSRILIHSSGWVKISGREYIKALDTQRRSIQDLGCVMMELMQGYVKEGPQVGLDNPDRWAPDTINFLCATTSASSIDELKGHSFLASWNRRKLQGLFCLVLTWSQVEYEYAGWQ
;
A
#
# COMPACT_ATOMS: atom_id res chain seq x y z
N MET A 1 3.59 -11.28 -14.90
CA MET A 1 2.56 -11.79 -13.97
C MET A 1 2.41 -10.79 -12.84
N PRO A 2 1.18 -10.51 -12.36
CA PRO A 2 0.98 -9.69 -11.18
C PRO A 2 1.56 -10.38 -9.94
N ARG A 3 2.07 -9.58 -9.00
CA ARG A 3 2.67 -10.03 -7.75
C ARG A 3 2.01 -9.34 -6.57
N SER A 4 2.09 -9.94 -5.39
CA SER A 4 1.56 -9.30 -4.19
C SER A 4 2.42 -8.09 -3.79
N LEU A 5 1.80 -7.06 -3.19
CA LEU A 5 2.56 -5.99 -2.54
C LEU A 5 3.42 -6.52 -1.39
N GLN A 6 3.11 -7.70 -0.83
CA GLN A 6 3.95 -8.35 0.17
C GLN A 6 5.39 -8.54 -0.33
N GLU A 7 5.58 -8.82 -1.62
CA GLU A 7 6.91 -8.99 -2.23
C GLU A 7 7.66 -7.67 -2.44
N VAL A 8 7.00 -6.52 -2.24
CA VAL A 8 7.57 -5.16 -2.42
C VAL A 8 7.94 -4.54 -1.07
N ILE A 9 7.50 -5.13 0.03
CA ILE A 9 7.81 -4.67 1.38
C ILE A 9 9.33 -4.66 1.59
N GLY A 10 9.84 -3.61 2.23
CA GLY A 10 11.27 -3.46 2.48
C GLY A 10 12.09 -3.07 1.24
N ASN A 11 11.47 -2.85 0.08
CA ASN A 11 12.20 -2.44 -1.12
C ASN A 11 12.87 -1.06 -0.92
N PRO A 12 14.21 -0.96 -1.06
CA PRO A 12 14.93 0.30 -0.82
C PRO A 12 14.60 1.38 -1.84
N PHE A 13 14.07 1.00 -3.01
CA PHE A 13 13.65 1.93 -4.07
C PHE A 13 12.21 2.45 -3.89
N LEU A 14 11.50 2.01 -2.84
CA LEU A 14 10.23 2.61 -2.47
C LEU A 14 10.47 3.98 -1.82
N ASN A 15 9.94 5.01 -2.46
CA ASN A 15 9.99 6.41 -2.04
C ASN A 15 8.59 7.02 -2.06
N ASP A 16 8.45 8.28 -1.62
CA ASP A 16 7.17 8.98 -1.51
C ASP A 16 6.34 8.94 -2.80
N SER A 17 6.98 9.19 -3.95
CA SER A 17 6.28 9.18 -5.24
C SER A 17 5.76 7.81 -5.64
N ARG A 18 6.51 6.74 -5.35
CA ARG A 18 6.08 5.37 -5.63
C ARG A 18 5.02 4.92 -4.63
N LEU A 19 5.17 5.27 -3.35
CA LEU A 19 4.17 5.01 -2.34
C LEU A 19 2.84 5.69 -2.70
N ALA A 20 2.88 6.99 -3.07
CA ALA A 20 1.71 7.72 -3.54
C ALA A 20 1.05 7.05 -4.75
N ALA A 21 1.83 6.52 -5.70
CA ALA A 21 1.30 5.81 -6.86
C ALA A 21 0.62 4.47 -6.51
N ILE A 22 1.05 3.79 -5.44
CA ILE A 22 0.40 2.58 -4.92
C ILE A 22 -0.88 2.97 -4.19
N ILE A 23 -0.75 3.86 -3.20
CA ILE A 23 -1.85 4.29 -2.34
C ILE A 23 -2.96 4.98 -3.14
N GLY A 24 -2.61 5.83 -4.12
CA GLY A 24 -3.58 6.50 -4.98
C GLY A 24 -4.47 5.53 -5.74
N GLN A 25 -3.90 4.47 -6.32
CA GLN A 25 -4.68 3.43 -7.01
C GLN A 25 -5.57 2.63 -6.03
N ILE A 26 -5.09 2.36 -4.82
CA ILE A 26 -5.89 1.67 -3.78
C ILE A 26 -7.07 2.56 -3.36
N VAL A 27 -6.82 3.85 -3.10
CA VAL A 27 -7.84 4.84 -2.73
C VAL A 27 -8.88 5.01 -3.84
N GLU A 28 -8.46 5.02 -5.11
CA GLU A 28 -9.40 4.99 -6.25
C GLU A 28 -10.28 3.73 -6.23
N GLY A 29 -9.67 2.56 -5.99
CA GLY A 29 -10.39 1.29 -5.89
C GLY A 29 -11.38 1.23 -4.73
N LEU A 30 -10.97 1.65 -3.53
CA LEU A 30 -11.84 1.74 -2.35
C LEU A 30 -12.98 2.74 -2.58
N GLY A 31 -12.68 3.88 -3.21
CA GLY A 31 -13.67 4.89 -3.54
C GLY A 31 -14.67 4.46 -4.61
N PHE A 32 -14.30 3.52 -5.48
CA PHE A 32 -15.26 2.86 -6.38
C PHE A 32 -16.18 1.91 -5.61
N LEU A 33 -15.62 1.09 -4.72
CA LEU A 33 -16.41 0.17 -3.89
C LEU A 33 -17.43 0.93 -3.03
N GLU A 34 -17.03 2.04 -2.43
CA GLU A 34 -17.92 2.90 -1.62
C GLU A 34 -19.13 3.39 -2.43
N LYS A 35 -18.91 3.86 -3.66
CA LYS A 35 -19.99 4.32 -4.55
C LYS A 35 -21.00 3.21 -4.87
N GLU A 36 -20.51 1.99 -5.00
CA GLU A 36 -21.32 0.78 -5.20
C GLU A 36 -21.92 0.23 -3.89
N LYS A 37 -21.76 0.92 -2.75
CA LYS A 37 -22.18 0.49 -1.40
C LYS A 37 -21.55 -0.85 -0.99
N LEU A 38 -20.32 -1.07 -1.41
CA LEU A 38 -19.49 -2.22 -1.09
C LEU A 38 -18.31 -1.78 -0.20
N GLN A 39 -17.82 -2.72 0.61
CA GLN A 39 -16.60 -2.54 1.41
C GLN A 39 -15.70 -3.76 1.25
N TYR A 40 -14.40 -3.54 1.38
CA TYR A 40 -13.43 -4.62 1.43
C TYR A 40 -13.20 -5.00 2.90
N SER A 41 -13.41 -6.27 3.25
CA SER A 41 -13.49 -6.68 4.65
C SER A 41 -12.14 -6.86 5.35
N GLU A 42 -11.06 -7.06 4.60
CA GLU A 42 -9.73 -7.34 5.15
C GLU A 42 -8.64 -6.93 4.15
N LEU A 43 -8.28 -5.65 4.11
CA LEU A 43 -7.27 -5.14 3.19
C LEU A 43 -5.86 -5.28 3.81
N ASN A 44 -4.94 -5.93 3.10
CA ASN A 44 -3.52 -6.03 3.49
C ASN A 44 -2.62 -6.16 2.25
N CYS A 45 -1.30 -6.06 2.43
CA CYS A 45 -0.34 -6.14 1.32
C CYS A 45 -0.45 -7.46 0.54
N SER A 46 -0.73 -8.58 1.21
CA SER A 46 -0.89 -9.89 0.57
C SER A 46 -1.98 -9.92 -0.52
N ARG A 47 -3.07 -9.18 -0.31
CA ARG A 47 -4.27 -9.15 -1.17
C ARG A 47 -4.26 -8.05 -2.22
N ILE A 48 -3.24 -7.20 -2.23
CA ILE A 48 -3.07 -6.17 -3.25
C ILE A 48 -2.06 -6.64 -4.26
N LEU A 49 -2.46 -6.65 -5.52
CA LEU A 49 -1.63 -7.10 -6.63
C LEU A 49 -1.07 -5.90 -7.39
N ILE A 50 0.19 -6.01 -7.76
CA ILE A 50 0.92 -5.03 -8.54
C ILE A 50 1.48 -5.71 -9.81
N HIS A 51 1.29 -5.06 -10.94
CA HIS A 51 1.79 -5.51 -12.24
C HIS A 51 3.04 -4.73 -12.64
N SER A 52 3.92 -5.33 -13.45
CA SER A 52 5.17 -4.69 -13.92
C SER A 52 4.95 -3.39 -14.71
N SER A 53 3.76 -3.22 -15.28
CA SER A 53 3.35 -1.98 -15.96
C SER A 53 2.94 -0.84 -15.00
N GLY A 54 2.92 -1.10 -13.68
CA GLY A 54 2.55 -0.16 -12.63
C GLY A 54 1.08 -0.17 -12.22
N TRP A 55 0.29 -1.13 -12.70
CA TRP A 55 -1.10 -1.28 -12.26
C TRP A 55 -1.16 -1.92 -10.88
N VAL A 56 -1.93 -1.32 -9.98
CA VAL A 56 -2.25 -1.86 -8.66
C VAL A 56 -3.73 -2.18 -8.60
N LYS A 57 -4.07 -3.40 -8.14
CA LYS A 57 -5.45 -3.89 -8.06
C LYS A 57 -5.66 -4.63 -6.75
N ILE A 58 -6.81 -4.39 -6.13
CA ILE A 58 -7.28 -5.18 -4.99
C ILE A 58 -7.80 -6.52 -5.54
N SER A 59 -7.32 -7.64 -5.03
CA SER A 59 -7.71 -8.99 -5.46
C SER A 59 -8.88 -9.53 -4.63
N GLY A 60 -9.32 -10.77 -4.87
CA GLY A 60 -10.23 -11.51 -3.99
C GLY A 60 -11.64 -10.93 -3.87
N ARG A 61 -12.53 -11.31 -4.80
CA ARG A 61 -13.94 -10.87 -4.79
C ARG A 61 -14.70 -11.36 -3.56
N GLU A 62 -14.27 -12.46 -2.98
CA GLU A 62 -14.81 -13.09 -1.78
C GLU A 62 -14.69 -12.22 -0.51
N TYR A 63 -13.81 -11.22 -0.51
CA TYR A 63 -13.65 -10.27 0.59
C TYR A 63 -14.47 -9.00 0.44
N ILE A 64 -15.19 -8.86 -0.68
CA ILE A 64 -16.09 -7.74 -0.92
C ILE A 64 -17.44 -8.05 -0.25
N LYS A 65 -17.86 -7.18 0.65
CA LYS A 65 -19.11 -7.31 1.40
C LYS A 65 -19.97 -6.05 1.22
N ALA A 66 -21.24 -6.13 1.56
CA ALA A 66 -22.08 -4.94 1.69
C ALA A 66 -21.45 -3.99 2.71
N LEU A 67 -21.52 -2.68 2.43
CA LEU A 67 -20.99 -1.63 3.29
C LEU A 67 -21.68 -1.67 4.66
N ASP A 68 -20.90 -1.84 5.71
CA ASP A 68 -21.35 -1.85 7.11
C ASP A 68 -20.61 -0.76 7.89
N THR A 69 -19.29 -0.69 7.79
CA THR A 69 -18.49 0.33 8.48
C THR A 69 -17.28 0.76 7.66
N GLN A 70 -17.37 1.94 7.04
CA GLN A 70 -16.31 2.51 6.20
C GLN A 70 -14.97 2.69 6.92
N ARG A 71 -14.99 2.96 8.23
CA ARG A 71 -13.78 3.15 9.04
C ARG A 71 -12.80 1.98 8.96
N ARG A 72 -13.27 0.74 8.77
CA ARG A 72 -12.38 -0.43 8.71
C ARG A 72 -11.48 -0.40 7.48
N SER A 73 -12.02 -0.11 6.30
CA SER A 73 -11.20 -0.05 5.07
C SER A 73 -10.18 1.09 5.07
N ILE A 74 -10.47 2.21 5.75
CA ILE A 74 -9.54 3.32 5.93
C ILE A 74 -8.42 2.93 6.92
N GLN A 75 -8.76 2.27 8.02
CA GLN A 75 -7.78 1.76 8.97
C GLN A 75 -6.84 0.72 8.33
N ASP A 76 -7.40 -0.23 7.60
CA ASP A 76 -6.61 -1.23 6.87
C ASP A 76 -5.68 -0.57 5.84
N LEU A 77 -6.12 0.50 5.17
CA LEU A 77 -5.28 1.29 4.28
C LEU A 77 -4.09 1.92 5.03
N GLY A 78 -4.32 2.44 6.23
CA GLY A 78 -3.26 2.94 7.11
C GLY A 78 -2.25 1.86 7.47
N CYS A 79 -2.72 0.65 7.79
CA CYS A 79 -1.86 -0.52 8.05
C CYS A 79 -1.03 -0.91 6.82
N VAL A 80 -1.65 -0.98 5.64
CA VAL A 80 -0.94 -1.26 4.36
C VAL A 80 0.13 -0.21 4.11
N MET A 81 -0.18 1.07 4.29
CA MET A 81 0.78 2.15 4.07
C MET A 81 1.94 2.07 5.06
N MET A 82 1.66 1.83 6.34
CA MET A 82 2.69 1.62 7.37
C MET A 82 3.59 0.44 7.03
N GLU A 83 3.01 -0.71 6.65
CA GLU A 83 3.76 -1.91 6.27
C GLU A 83 4.70 -1.64 5.08
N LEU A 84 4.22 -0.93 4.06
CA LEU A 84 5.05 -0.50 2.92
C LEU A 84 6.17 0.45 3.35
N MET A 85 5.93 1.34 4.30
CA MET A 85 6.88 2.37 4.72
C MET A 85 8.04 1.84 5.55
N GLN A 86 7.79 0.84 6.41
CA GLN A 86 8.79 0.38 7.39
C GLN A 86 9.05 -1.13 7.37
N GLY A 87 8.31 -1.91 6.58
CA GLY A 87 8.53 -3.35 6.45
C GLY A 87 7.54 -4.22 7.22
N TYR A 88 6.76 -3.63 8.13
CA TYR A 88 5.91 -4.36 9.07
C TYR A 88 4.82 -3.45 9.66
N VAL A 89 3.75 -4.05 10.17
CA VAL A 89 2.68 -3.37 10.91
C VAL A 89 3.01 -3.39 12.41
N LYS A 90 2.93 -2.26 13.10
CA LYS A 90 3.15 -2.23 14.56
C LYS A 90 2.08 -3.02 15.31
N GLU A 91 2.49 -3.66 16.40
CA GLU A 91 1.57 -4.32 17.33
C GLU A 91 0.66 -3.30 18.02
N GLY A 92 -0.65 -3.50 17.93
CA GLY A 92 -1.68 -2.66 18.55
C GLY A 92 -2.50 -1.83 17.56
N PRO A 93 -3.44 -0.99 18.07
CA PRO A 93 -4.38 -0.25 17.23
C PRO A 93 -3.80 1.04 16.62
N GLN A 94 -2.52 1.34 16.88
CA GLN A 94 -1.91 2.62 16.51
C GLN A 94 -1.13 2.51 15.21
N VAL A 95 -1.48 3.37 14.25
CA VAL A 95 -0.69 3.58 13.04
C VAL A 95 0.42 4.58 13.37
N GLY A 96 1.67 4.21 13.13
CA GLY A 96 2.82 5.08 13.39
C GLY A 96 4.13 4.50 12.88
N LEU A 97 5.10 5.38 12.61
CA LEU A 97 6.41 5.00 12.06
C LEU A 97 7.47 5.00 13.16
N ASP A 98 8.47 4.13 13.04
CA ASP A 98 9.69 4.20 13.89
C ASP A 98 10.63 5.33 13.46
N ASN A 99 10.86 5.42 12.15
CA ASN A 99 11.79 6.37 11.56
C ASN A 99 11.04 7.27 10.56
N PRO A 100 10.27 8.26 11.04
CA PRO A 100 9.48 9.14 10.17
C PRO A 100 10.35 9.98 9.23
N ASP A 101 11.57 10.32 9.63
CA ASP A 101 12.48 11.22 8.88
C ASP A 101 12.85 10.73 7.46
N ARG A 102 12.62 9.44 7.16
CA ARG A 102 12.80 8.88 5.81
C ARG A 102 11.78 9.42 4.81
N TRP A 103 10.62 9.87 5.28
CA TRP A 103 9.46 10.20 4.45
C TRP A 103 9.17 11.70 4.47
N ALA A 104 8.61 12.21 3.38
CA ALA A 104 8.22 13.60 3.29
C ALA A 104 7.11 13.91 4.32
N PRO A 105 7.05 15.15 4.85
CA PRO A 105 6.02 15.54 5.81
C PRO A 105 4.59 15.29 5.31
N ASP A 106 4.35 15.48 4.01
CA ASP A 106 3.05 15.25 3.39
C ASP A 106 2.64 13.76 3.36
N THR A 107 3.62 12.87 3.19
CA THR A 107 3.42 11.41 3.27
C THR A 107 3.04 10.98 4.69
N ILE A 108 3.72 11.54 5.70
CA ILE A 108 3.42 11.27 7.10
C ILE A 108 2.04 11.83 7.46
N ASN A 109 1.71 13.03 6.99
CA ASN A 109 0.40 13.65 7.21
C ASN A 109 -0.72 12.77 6.64
N PHE A 110 -0.55 12.24 5.43
CA PHE A 110 -1.52 11.31 4.85
C PHE A 110 -1.69 10.05 5.73
N LEU A 111 -0.59 9.48 6.23
CA LEU A 111 -0.66 8.33 7.13
C LEU A 111 -1.47 8.65 8.38
N CYS A 112 -1.25 9.82 9.00
CA CYS A 112 -2.07 10.29 10.12
C CYS A 112 -3.54 10.46 9.72
N ALA A 113 -3.82 11.00 8.54
CA ALA A 113 -5.18 11.19 8.03
C ALA A 113 -5.93 9.87 7.90
N THR A 114 -5.27 8.74 7.61
CA THR A 114 -5.92 7.42 7.60
C THR A 114 -6.51 7.01 8.96
N THR A 115 -6.08 7.61 10.08
CA THR A 115 -6.61 7.31 11.42
C THR A 115 -7.80 8.18 11.80
N SER A 116 -7.93 9.37 11.21
CA SER A 116 -8.94 10.38 11.55
C SER A 116 -10.01 10.56 10.47
N ALA A 117 -9.71 10.19 9.23
CA ALA A 117 -10.60 10.38 8.09
C ALA A 117 -11.94 9.68 8.29
N SER A 118 -12.99 10.40 7.92
CA SER A 118 -14.36 9.94 7.99
C SER A 118 -14.78 9.17 6.72
N SER A 119 -14.13 9.45 5.60
CA SER A 119 -14.45 8.86 4.30
C SER A 119 -13.23 8.70 3.38
N ILE A 120 -13.35 7.87 2.33
CA ILE A 120 -12.30 7.70 1.31
C ILE A 120 -12.22 8.95 0.41
N ASP A 121 -13.34 9.63 0.17
CA ASP A 121 -13.36 10.87 -0.62
C ASP A 121 -12.57 12.00 0.07
N GLU A 122 -12.57 12.06 1.41
CA GLU A 122 -11.69 12.95 2.18
C GLU A 122 -10.21 12.67 1.90
N LEU A 123 -9.82 11.38 1.89
CA LEU A 123 -8.44 10.98 1.59
C LEU A 123 -8.04 11.27 0.15
N LYS A 124 -8.95 11.15 -0.83
CA LYS A 124 -8.67 11.47 -2.25
C LYS A 124 -8.25 12.92 -2.45
N GLY A 125 -8.77 13.84 -1.63
CA GLY A 125 -8.46 15.28 -1.70
C GLY A 125 -7.09 15.66 -1.11
N HIS A 126 -6.37 14.72 -0.49
CA HIS A 126 -5.13 15.02 0.21
C HIS A 126 -3.97 15.34 -0.76
N SER A 127 -3.12 16.31 -0.38
CA SER A 127 -1.95 16.79 -1.17
C SER A 127 -1.02 15.67 -1.62
N PHE A 128 -0.76 14.70 -0.74
CA PHE A 128 0.02 13.49 -1.03
C PHE A 128 -0.43 12.77 -2.32
N LEU A 129 -1.74 12.75 -2.59
CA LEU A 129 -2.32 12.10 -3.76
C LEU A 129 -2.48 13.04 -4.97
N ALA A 130 -2.26 14.34 -4.84
CA ALA A 130 -2.49 15.29 -5.93
C ALA A 130 -1.62 15.03 -7.18
N SER A 131 -0.46 14.41 -7.01
CA SER A 131 0.53 14.19 -8.08
C SER A 131 0.86 12.72 -8.35
N TRP A 132 0.11 11.78 -7.76
CA TRP A 132 0.42 10.36 -7.93
C TRP A 132 0.30 9.95 -9.41
N ASN A 133 1.20 9.08 -9.85
CA ASN A 133 1.22 8.63 -11.24
C ASN A 133 1.70 7.18 -11.32
N ARG A 134 0.84 6.28 -11.80
CA ARG A 134 1.15 4.85 -11.93
C ARG A 134 2.45 4.55 -12.69
N ARG A 135 2.87 5.42 -13.62
CA ARG A 135 4.13 5.24 -14.37
C ARG A 135 5.35 5.25 -13.47
N LYS A 136 5.27 5.87 -12.29
CA LYS A 136 6.32 5.82 -11.26
C LYS A 136 6.56 4.41 -10.72
N LEU A 137 5.62 3.48 -10.90
CA LEU A 137 5.77 2.07 -10.50
C LEU A 137 6.39 1.18 -11.56
N GLN A 138 6.58 1.69 -12.79
CA GLN A 138 7.31 0.95 -13.81
C GLN A 138 8.74 0.70 -13.36
N GLY A 139 9.23 -0.52 -13.62
CA GLY A 139 10.56 -0.94 -13.23
C GLY A 139 10.76 -1.25 -11.74
N LEU A 140 9.78 -0.98 -10.86
CA LEU A 140 9.86 -1.39 -9.44
C LEU A 140 10.05 -2.92 -9.33
N PHE A 141 9.40 -3.67 -10.23
CA PHE A 141 9.51 -5.12 -10.32
C PHE A 141 10.74 -5.65 -11.07
N CYS A 142 11.33 -4.88 -11.98
CA CYS A 142 12.54 -5.34 -12.67
C CYS A 142 13.70 -5.57 -11.68
N LEU A 143 13.68 -4.88 -10.54
CA LEU A 143 14.67 -5.03 -9.47
C LEU A 143 14.29 -6.09 -8.42
N VAL A 144 13.00 -6.27 -8.08
CA VAL A 144 12.59 -7.35 -7.15
C VAL A 144 12.97 -8.73 -7.70
N LEU A 145 12.85 -8.92 -9.02
CA LEU A 145 13.25 -10.18 -9.69
C LEU A 145 14.76 -10.46 -9.65
N THR A 146 15.62 -9.44 -9.49
CA THR A 146 17.06 -9.67 -9.31
C THR A 146 17.40 -9.98 -7.85
N TRP A 147 16.54 -9.63 -6.90
CA TRP A 147 16.76 -9.91 -5.47
C TRP A 147 16.28 -11.31 -5.08
N SER A 148 15.17 -11.79 -5.63
CA SER A 148 14.67 -13.15 -5.36
C SER A 148 15.49 -14.27 -6.04
N GLN A 149 16.39 -13.94 -6.97
CA GLN A 149 17.38 -14.90 -7.50
C GLN A 149 18.72 -14.87 -6.76
N VAL A 150 18.92 -13.93 -5.82
CA VAL A 150 20.12 -13.87 -4.97
C VAL A 150 19.75 -14.38 -3.58
N GLU A 151 19.14 -15.56 -3.52
CA GLU A 151 19.25 -16.38 -2.32
C GLU A 151 20.63 -17.04 -2.37
N TYR A 152 21.48 -16.61 -1.45
CA TYR A 152 22.85 -17.05 -1.27
C TYR A 152 22.98 -18.58 -1.31
N GLU A 153 23.74 -19.12 -2.28
CA GLU A 153 24.42 -20.38 -2.08
C GLU A 153 25.39 -20.18 -0.90
N TYR A 154 24.96 -20.56 0.30
CA TYR A 154 25.90 -20.81 1.39
C TYR A 154 26.77 -21.98 0.98
N ALA A 155 27.92 -21.67 0.35
CA ALA A 155 29.03 -22.60 0.23
C ALA A 155 29.52 -22.91 1.65
N GLY A 156 28.98 -23.97 2.24
CA GLY A 156 29.51 -24.57 3.45
C GLY A 156 30.94 -25.03 3.16
N TRP A 157 31.90 -24.48 3.89
CA TRP A 157 33.27 -24.97 3.90
C TRP A 157 33.30 -26.31 4.64
N GLN A 158 33.75 -27.36 3.94
CA GLN A 158 34.16 -28.65 4.52
C GLN A 158 35.54 -28.53 5.16
#